data_AF-A0AAP8HU74-F1
#
_entry.id   AF-A0AAP8HU74-F1
#
_cell.length_a   1.000
_cell.length_b   1.000
_cell.length_c   1.000
_cell.angle_alpha   90.00
_cell.angle_beta   90.00
_cell.angle_gamma   90.00
#
_symmetry.space_group_name_H-M   'P 1'
#
loop_
_entity.id
_entity.type
_entity.pdbx_description
1 polymer ?
#
loop_
_entity_poly.entity_id
_entity_poly.type
_entity_poly.pdbx_seq_one_letter_code
_entity_poly.pdbx_strand_id
1 'polypeptide(L)'
;VSNPSYDPNLFVDGISSKDYQGLLNDPNRPLINRATQGVYPPASTVKPYIAVSALSAGVITKNTVVFDPGWWQLPGSEKRFRDWKKWGHGRLNVTKALEESADTYFYQVAYDMGIDRLSSWLTKFGYGQ
;
A
#
# COMPACT_ATOMS: atom_id res chain seq x y z
N VAL A 1 -16.75 -0.41 -8.03
CA VAL A 1 -17.99 -0.85 -7.35
C VAL A 1 -17.73 -0.92 -5.84
N SER A 2 -18.74 -0.70 -5.01
CA SER A 2 -18.66 -0.85 -3.54
C SER A 2 -19.62 -1.96 -3.11
N ASN A 3 -19.18 -2.84 -2.21
CA ASN A 3 -19.99 -3.93 -1.69
C ASN A 3 -19.85 -4.05 -0.15
N PRO A 4 -20.91 -4.50 0.55
CA PRO A 4 -22.27 -4.69 0.03
C PRO A 4 -22.94 -3.38 -0.41
N SER A 5 -23.93 -3.48 -1.29
CA SER A 5 -24.73 -2.35 -1.77
C SER A 5 -26.14 -2.40 -1.16
N TYR A 6 -27.00 -1.47 -1.56
CA TYR A 6 -28.41 -1.40 -1.19
C TYR A 6 -29.23 -0.90 -2.38
N ASP A 7 -30.55 -1.15 -2.39
CA ASP A 7 -31.43 -0.63 -3.43
C ASP A 7 -31.68 0.88 -3.21
N PRO A 8 -31.23 1.77 -4.12
CA PRO A 8 -31.44 3.21 -3.98
C PRO A 8 -32.92 3.61 -4.10
N ASN A 9 -33.77 2.78 -4.73
CA ASN A 9 -35.20 3.08 -4.87
C ASN A 9 -35.94 3.13 -3.52
N LEU A 10 -35.38 2.50 -2.48
CA LEU A 10 -35.90 2.62 -1.11
C LEU A 10 -35.98 4.06 -0.62
N PHE A 11 -35.17 4.97 -1.17
CA PHE A 11 -35.14 6.37 -0.76
C PHE A 11 -36.01 7.30 -1.61
N VAL A 12 -36.47 6.87 -2.79
CA VAL A 12 -37.12 7.75 -3.78
C VAL A 12 -38.42 8.35 -3.23
N ASP A 13 -39.28 7.52 -2.61
CA ASP A 13 -40.57 7.94 -2.05
C ASP A 13 -40.55 8.04 -0.52
N GLY A 14 -39.35 8.04 0.08
CA GLY A 14 -39.15 8.03 1.53
C GLY A 14 -39.01 6.62 2.11
N ILE A 15 -37.80 6.32 2.58
CA ILE A 15 -37.47 5.02 3.19
C ILE A 15 -38.20 4.81 4.52
N SER A 16 -38.63 3.57 4.78
CA SER A 16 -39.23 3.22 6.07
C SER A 16 -38.19 3.27 7.20
N SER A 17 -38.62 3.62 8.41
CA SER A 17 -37.74 3.62 9.59
C SER A 17 -37.10 2.25 9.85
N LYS A 18 -37.80 1.15 9.51
CA LYS A 18 -37.30 -0.22 9.67
C LYS A 18 -36.16 -0.51 8.68
N ASP A 19 -36.35 -0.18 7.41
CA ASP A 19 -35.35 -0.46 6.37
C ASP A 19 -34.12 0.42 6.54
N TYR A 20 -34.33 1.70 6.90
CA TYR A 20 -33.22 2.60 7.18
C TYR A 20 -32.41 2.16 8.41
N GLN A 21 -33.08 1.74 9.50
CA GLN A 21 -32.39 1.14 10.65
C GLN A 21 -31.69 -0.18 10.28
N GLY A 22 -32.22 -0.95 9.34
CA GLY A 22 -31.57 -2.13 8.78
C GLY A 22 -30.24 -1.78 8.12
N LEU A 23 -30.22 -0.76 7.25
CA LEU A 23 -28.99 -0.30 6.58
C LEU A 23 -27.97 0.32 7.55
N LEU A 24 -28.43 1.05 8.56
CA LEU A 24 -27.58 1.68 9.58
C LEU A 24 -26.92 0.66 10.51
N ASN A 25 -27.67 -0.35 10.95
CA ASN A 25 -27.21 -1.33 11.93
C ASN A 25 -26.57 -2.57 11.27
N ASP A 26 -26.56 -2.66 9.94
CA ASP A 26 -25.85 -3.73 9.25
C ASP A 26 -24.33 -3.63 9.53
N PRO A 27 -23.71 -4.65 10.16
CA PRO A 27 -22.29 -4.62 10.48
C PRO A 27 -21.40 -4.55 9.22
N ASN A 28 -21.93 -4.94 8.06
CA ASN A 28 -21.24 -4.83 6.77
C ASN A 28 -21.34 -3.44 6.14
N ARG A 29 -21.99 -2.47 6.79
CA ARG A 29 -21.98 -1.03 6.41
C ARG A 29 -22.22 -0.77 4.92
N PRO A 30 -23.39 -1.12 4.37
CA PRO A 30 -23.72 -0.95 2.95
C PRO A 30 -23.80 0.54 2.53
N LEU A 31 -24.01 1.45 3.49
CA LEU A 31 -24.05 2.89 3.25
C LEU A 31 -22.68 3.53 2.95
N ILE A 32 -21.56 2.80 3.17
CA ILE A 32 -20.22 3.31 2.89
C ILE A 32 -19.83 3.00 1.44
N ASN A 33 -19.46 4.04 0.68
CA ASN A 33 -18.79 3.86 -0.60
C ASN A 33 -17.30 3.56 -0.37
N ARG A 34 -16.95 2.28 -0.28
CA ARG A 34 -15.57 1.83 -0.01
C ARG A 34 -14.56 2.22 -1.08
N ALA A 35 -15.02 2.48 -2.31
CA ALA A 35 -14.12 2.86 -3.39
C ALA A 35 -13.52 4.27 -3.20
N THR A 36 -14.23 5.17 -2.51
CA THR A 36 -13.79 6.56 -2.31
C THR A 36 -13.62 6.92 -0.83
N GLN A 37 -14.30 6.23 0.08
CA GLN A 37 -14.27 6.49 1.52
C GLN A 37 -13.56 5.37 2.30
N GLY A 38 -13.25 4.26 1.64
CA GLY A 38 -12.49 3.16 2.25
C GLY A 38 -11.03 3.55 2.38
N VAL A 39 -10.58 3.76 3.62
CA VAL A 39 -9.18 4.07 3.93
C VAL A 39 -8.49 2.79 4.37
N TYR A 40 -7.53 2.34 3.56
CA TYR A 40 -6.76 1.13 3.82
C TYR A 40 -5.26 1.42 3.61
N PRO A 41 -4.37 0.75 4.35
CA PRO A 41 -2.96 0.72 3.98
C PRO A 41 -2.84 0.12 2.57
N PRO A 42 -2.24 0.82 1.59
CA PRO A 42 -2.15 0.33 0.22
C PRO A 42 -1.17 -0.86 0.07
N ALA A 43 -0.34 -1.12 1.09
CA ALA A 43 0.59 -2.25 1.16
C ALA A 43 1.45 -2.37 -0.12
N SER A 44 1.79 -3.59 -0.56
CA SER A 44 2.68 -3.84 -1.71
C SER A 44 2.21 -3.23 -3.03
N THR A 45 0.96 -2.79 -3.15
CA THR A 45 0.47 -2.12 -4.38
C THR A 45 1.22 -0.83 -4.67
N VAL A 46 1.89 -0.22 -3.68
CA VAL A 46 2.67 1.01 -3.89
C VAL A 46 4.06 0.78 -4.49
N LYS A 47 4.57 -0.46 -4.46
CA LYS A 47 5.95 -0.79 -4.82
C LYS A 47 6.35 -0.32 -6.23
N PRO A 48 5.51 -0.44 -7.28
CA PRO A 48 5.82 0.13 -8.59
C PRO A 48 6.08 1.64 -8.57
N TYR A 49 5.28 2.42 -7.83
CA TYR A 49 5.44 3.87 -7.73
C TYR A 49 6.69 4.25 -6.94
N ILE A 50 7.00 3.52 -5.86
CA ILE A 50 8.24 3.70 -5.10
C ILE A 50 9.45 3.39 -5.99
N ALA A 51 9.40 2.32 -6.79
CA ALA A 51 10.48 1.95 -7.71
C ALA A 51 10.73 3.05 -8.75
N VAL A 52 9.69 3.56 -9.42
CA VAL A 52 9.81 4.68 -10.36
C VAL A 52 10.39 5.92 -9.68
N SER A 53 9.93 6.22 -8.46
CA SER A 53 10.40 7.37 -7.68
C SER A 53 11.89 7.26 -7.34
N ALA A 54 12.34 6.10 -6.88
CA ALA A 54 13.73 5.85 -6.50
C ALA A 54 14.68 5.84 -7.70
N LEU A 55 14.24 5.28 -8.84
CA LEU A 55 14.97 5.36 -10.11
C LEU A 55 15.09 6.81 -10.59
N SER A 56 14.00 7.57 -10.54
CA SER A 56 13.97 8.98 -10.96
C SER A 56 14.82 9.88 -10.06
N ALA A 57 14.88 9.56 -8.76
CA ALA A 57 15.72 10.26 -7.79
C ALA A 57 17.20 9.83 -7.85
N GLY A 58 17.55 8.83 -8.67
CA GLY A 58 18.91 8.30 -8.78
C GLY A 58 19.38 7.51 -7.54
N VAL A 59 18.46 7.17 -6.62
CA VAL A 59 18.77 6.41 -5.40
C VAL A 59 19.08 4.95 -5.72
N ILE A 60 18.42 4.41 -6.75
CA ILE A 60 18.72 3.10 -7.32
C ILE A 60 18.89 3.21 -8.83
N THR A 61 19.50 2.18 -9.41
CA THR A 61 19.52 1.93 -10.85
C THR A 61 18.84 0.59 -11.14
N LYS A 62 18.55 0.30 -12.41
CA LYS A 62 18.06 -1.03 -12.82
C LYS A 62 19.02 -2.17 -12.43
N ASN A 63 20.29 -1.86 -12.18
CA ASN A 63 21.35 -2.79 -11.81
C ASN A 63 21.65 -2.82 -10.30
N THR A 64 21.02 -1.98 -9.48
CA THR A 64 21.22 -1.98 -8.03
C THR A 64 20.72 -3.29 -7.44
N VAL A 65 21.60 -3.98 -6.71
CA VAL A 65 21.32 -5.28 -6.08
C VAL A 65 21.33 -5.17 -4.57
N VAL A 66 20.30 -5.72 -3.93
CA VAL A 66 20.22 -5.92 -2.46
C VAL A 66 20.20 -7.43 -2.19
N PHE A 67 20.97 -7.89 -1.20
CA PHE A 67 20.86 -9.26 -0.72
C PHE A 67 19.84 -9.32 0.40
N ASP A 68 18.87 -10.21 0.26
CA ASP A 68 17.78 -10.38 1.19
C ASP A 68 17.86 -11.74 1.93
N PRO A 69 18.16 -11.71 3.25
CA PRO A 69 18.15 -12.89 4.12
C PRO A 69 16.77 -13.18 4.76
N GLY A 70 15.70 -12.50 4.33
CA GLY A 70 14.35 -12.57 4.90
C GLY A 70 14.04 -11.44 5.89
N TRP A 71 14.93 -10.46 6.00
CA TRP A 71 14.79 -9.27 6.84
C TRP A 71 15.80 -8.20 6.46
N TRP A 72 15.52 -6.97 6.85
CA TRP A 72 16.39 -5.81 6.75
C TRP A 72 16.62 -5.22 8.15
N GLN A 73 17.86 -4.83 8.49
CA GLN A 73 18.18 -4.21 9.77
C GLN A 73 18.51 -2.72 9.56
N LEU A 74 17.90 -1.87 10.39
CA LEU A 74 18.13 -0.43 10.34
C LEU A 74 19.59 -0.11 10.73
N PRO A 75 20.37 0.59 9.90
CA PRO A 75 21.73 0.97 10.24
C PRO A 75 21.80 1.74 11.57
N GLY A 76 22.73 1.34 12.45
CA GLY A 76 22.88 1.94 13.78
C GLY A 76 21.79 1.52 14.80
N SER A 77 21.02 0.47 14.51
CA SER A 77 19.98 -0.05 15.39
C SER A 77 19.91 -1.58 15.34
N GLU A 78 19.43 -2.20 16.42
CA GLU A 78 19.08 -3.63 16.45
C GLU A 78 17.71 -3.93 15.84
N LYS A 79 16.96 -2.89 15.40
CA LYS A 79 15.62 -3.05 14.86
C LYS A 79 15.64 -3.72 13.48
N ARG A 80 14.94 -4.85 13.37
CA ARG A 80 14.75 -5.60 12.13
C ARG A 80 13.32 -5.47 11.60
N PHE A 81 13.22 -5.41 10.28
CA PHE A 81 11.99 -5.42 9.50
C PHE A 81 12.00 -6.69 8.66
N ARG A 82 10.98 -7.54 8.82
CA ARG A 82 10.95 -8.86 8.18
C ARG A 82 10.37 -8.77 6.78
N ASP A 83 10.92 -9.57 5.88
CA ASP A 83 10.30 -9.87 4.60
C ASP A 83 9.16 -10.88 4.78
N TRP A 84 8.18 -10.87 3.87
CA TRP A 84 7.14 -11.91 3.84
C TRP A 84 7.74 -13.31 3.59
N LYS A 85 8.85 -13.40 2.86
CA LYS A 85 9.57 -14.65 2.62
C LYS A 85 10.61 -14.88 3.72
N LYS A 86 10.31 -15.84 4.60
CA LYS A 86 11.08 -16.14 5.83
C LYS A 86 12.60 -16.25 5.65
N TRP A 87 13.06 -16.82 4.53
CA TRP A 87 14.48 -17.05 4.23
C TRP A 87 15.00 -16.14 3.11
N GLY A 88 14.20 -15.15 2.75
CA GLY A 88 14.49 -14.15 1.76
C GLY A 88 14.45 -14.63 0.31
N HIS A 89 14.68 -13.68 -0.56
CA HIS A 89 14.69 -13.80 -2.01
C HIS A 89 16.13 -13.91 -2.59
N GLY A 90 17.15 -13.88 -1.73
CA GLY A 90 18.55 -13.88 -2.13
C GLY A 90 18.93 -12.56 -2.78
N ARG A 91 19.59 -12.60 -3.96
CA ARG A 91 19.91 -11.38 -4.71
C ARG A 91 18.66 -10.83 -5.40
N LEU A 92 18.37 -9.56 -5.14
CA LEU A 92 17.24 -8.81 -5.70
C LEU A 92 17.73 -7.58 -6.45
N ASN A 93 17.31 -7.42 -7.70
CA ASN A 93 17.26 -6.11 -8.36
C ASN A 93 15.82 -5.58 -8.32
N VAL A 94 15.59 -4.36 -8.81
CA VAL A 94 14.25 -3.73 -8.78
C VAL A 94 13.19 -4.54 -9.55
N THR A 95 13.56 -5.18 -10.67
CA THR A 95 12.66 -6.04 -11.44
C THR A 95 12.19 -7.23 -10.61
N LYS A 96 13.12 -8.03 -10.08
CA LYS A 96 12.80 -9.20 -9.24
C LYS A 96 12.09 -8.81 -7.95
N ALA A 97 12.44 -7.65 -7.36
CA ALA A 97 11.76 -7.14 -6.18
C ALA A 97 10.29 -6.79 -6.45
N LEU A 98 9.94 -6.32 -7.64
CA LEU A 98 8.56 -6.11 -8.06
C LEU A 98 7.86 -7.44 -8.36
N GLU A 99 8.50 -8.34 -9.12
CA GLU A 99 7.96 -9.66 -9.48
C GLU A 99 7.59 -10.49 -8.24
N GLU A 100 8.48 -10.53 -7.25
CA GLU A 100 8.31 -11.34 -6.05
C GLU A 100 7.77 -10.52 -4.87
N SER A 101 7.38 -9.26 -5.08
CA SER A 101 6.92 -8.35 -4.03
C SER A 101 7.85 -8.37 -2.80
N ALA A 102 9.16 -8.33 -3.01
CA ALA A 102 10.14 -8.44 -1.93
C ALA A 102 10.18 -7.17 -1.07
N ASP A 103 9.98 -7.29 0.23
CA ASP A 103 9.92 -6.16 1.16
C ASP A 103 11.30 -5.61 1.48
N THR A 104 12.31 -6.48 1.68
CA THR A 104 13.68 -6.09 2.04
C THR A 104 14.28 -5.07 1.06
N TYR A 105 14.01 -5.24 -0.23
CA TYR A 105 14.46 -4.27 -1.25
C TYR A 105 13.84 -2.89 -1.02
N PHE A 106 12.54 -2.82 -0.75
CA PHE A 106 11.84 -1.56 -0.54
C PHE A 106 12.10 -0.94 0.85
N TYR A 107 12.51 -1.73 1.85
CA TYR A 107 13.04 -1.19 3.10
C TYR A 107 14.34 -0.41 2.89
N GLN A 108 15.28 -0.99 2.13
CA GLN A 108 16.52 -0.30 1.75
C GLN A 108 16.21 0.98 0.94
N VAL A 109 15.34 0.88 -0.07
CA VAL A 109 14.94 2.04 -0.88
C VAL A 109 14.31 3.14 -0.03
N ALA A 110 13.42 2.80 0.91
CA ALA A 110 12.79 3.79 1.78
C ALA A 110 13.83 4.48 2.70
N TYR A 111 14.80 3.73 3.22
CA TYR A 111 15.90 4.27 4.01
C TYR A 111 16.75 5.25 3.17
N ASP A 112 17.19 4.83 1.98
CA ASP A 112 18.05 5.65 1.12
C ASP A 112 17.33 6.87 0.53
N MET A 113 16.02 6.77 0.29
CA MET A 113 15.18 7.90 -0.13
C MET A 113 15.01 8.93 0.99
N GLY A 114 14.80 8.46 2.23
CA GLY A 114 14.32 9.32 3.32
C GLY A 114 12.86 9.75 3.13
N ILE A 115 12.21 10.10 4.23
CA ILE A 115 10.76 10.36 4.25
C ILE A 115 10.35 11.58 3.42
N ASP A 116 11.15 12.65 3.40
CA ASP A 116 10.82 13.88 2.67
C ASP A 116 10.71 13.64 1.16
N ARG A 117 11.70 12.95 0.57
CA ARG A 117 11.65 12.59 -0.86
C ARG A 117 10.56 11.57 -1.14
N LEU A 118 10.45 10.52 -0.32
CA LEU A 118 9.48 9.45 -0.54
C LEU A 118 8.04 9.98 -0.51
N SER A 119 7.70 10.78 0.51
CA SER A 119 6.38 11.40 0.64
C SER A 119 6.11 12.38 -0.51
N SER A 120 7.05 13.26 -0.83
CA SER A 120 6.92 14.20 -1.95
C SER A 120 6.65 13.49 -3.28
N TRP A 121 7.33 12.38 -3.55
CA TRP A 121 7.09 11.58 -4.76
C TRP A 121 5.74 10.88 -4.75
N LEU A 122 5.34 10.23 -3.66
CA LEU A 122 4.04 9.57 -3.58
C LEU A 122 2.88 10.56 -3.68
N THR A 123 3.04 11.78 -3.18
CA THR A 123 2.06 12.86 -3.38
C THR A 123 1.87 13.21 -4.86
N LYS A 124 2.91 13.15 -5.70
CA LYS A 124 2.78 13.34 -7.16
C LYS A 124 1.96 12.24 -7.84
N PHE A 125 1.87 11.06 -7.23
CA PHE A 125 0.99 9.97 -7.66
C PHE A 125 -0.43 10.07 -7.08
N GLY A 126 -0.74 11.12 -6.32
CA GLY A 126 -2.07 11.39 -5.75
C GLY A 126 -2.29 10.83 -4.34
N TYR A 127 -1.28 10.24 -3.69
CA TYR A 127 -1.42 9.78 -2.30
C TYR A 127 -1.50 10.97 -1.33
N GLY A 128 -2.51 10.96 -0.45
CA GLY A 128 -2.67 11.96 0.61
C GLY A 128 -3.24 13.31 0.15
N GLN A 129 -3.92 13.33 -1.01
CA GLN A 129 -4.68 14.48 -1.51
C GLN A 129 -6.15 14.42 -1.06
#